data_AF-A0A6B0T3S6-F1
#
_entry.id   AF-A0A6B0T3S6-F1
#
_cell.length_a   1.000
_cell.length_b   1.000
_cell.length_c   1.000
_cell.angle_alpha   90.00
_cell.angle_beta   90.00
_cell.angle_gamma   90.00
#
_symmetry.space_group_name_H-M   'P 1'
#
loop_
_entity.id
_entity.type
_entity.pdbx_description
1 polymer ?
#
loop_
_entity_poly.entity_id
_entity_poly.type
_entity_poly.pdbx_seq_one_letter_code
_entity_poly.pdbx_strand_id
1 'polypeptide(L)'
;MATDSADPAIDLTVTENIKSLLESYRRMQMPMGQYITFILVPALAFFFVTIAAPFFLTGQPLVVRVPIPLLGLLAFASAVFYPKILVSQRRRQLDNQFHLMVTHMTVLAITKIDRMEVFRSLAQEEEYGELAKEMGRVVELVDTWNQSLDDACRRRAQEVPSDTVADFFERLAYTISAGQSLREYLLTEQESIIQEYSTVYESTLNNLDVMKDLYLSMVLSMTFALVFAVVLPVLTGTDPTMTVSAVIVMYIFIQSGFYMALRSLSPYDPRWYHPPEKPSQAEPRIRASFWTGVALSLLVTFVTYGGLLGILPIRISMLIPFFGTPMPLPLYAVIPVTPLLIPGIVLYRQEKLVKARDDEFPSFIRALGTTESVKQSTSSDVLRTLREKDFGPLTENIDDLYKRLNMRIEPAEAWRYFTADCRSYLIQTFSEMYLIGREMGGDPQILGELIGENMSEVNRLRQQRSQAATTLIGLLYGITAAATFAFFIGLEVVRILSNMNINIGNAGGFAGQLINTEMYNIPLIEFLLVVVIMFSAMLSALMIRTVDGGHKINTYLHFVAMSWIAALTAILTRVVVSTFLAV
;
A
#
# COMPACT_ATOMS: atom_id res chain seq x y z
N MET A 1 16.14 32.75 -43.67
CA MET A 1 14.70 32.89 -43.33
C MET A 1 14.13 31.48 -43.29
N ALA A 2 14.23 30.83 -42.14
CA ALA A 2 13.67 29.50 -41.89
C ALA A 2 13.12 29.58 -40.47
N THR A 3 11.81 29.73 -40.39
CA THR A 3 11.06 29.78 -39.13
C THR A 3 10.92 28.36 -38.59
N ASP A 4 11.33 28.19 -37.33
CA ASP A 4 10.94 27.09 -36.45
C ASP A 4 9.44 26.79 -36.61
N SER A 5 9.13 25.61 -37.12
CA SER A 5 7.83 24.97 -36.88
C SER A 5 8.02 24.02 -35.70
N ALA A 6 7.80 24.55 -34.49
CA ALA A 6 7.56 23.70 -33.33
C ALA A 6 6.36 22.78 -33.63
N ASP A 7 6.51 21.51 -33.25
CA ASP A 7 5.58 20.44 -33.57
C ASP A 7 4.22 20.69 -32.88
N PRO A 8 3.10 20.89 -33.61
CA PRO A 8 1.83 21.35 -33.05
C PRO A 8 1.22 20.37 -32.03
N ALA A 9 1.63 19.10 -32.03
CA ALA A 9 1.21 18.11 -31.03
C ALA A 9 1.84 18.34 -29.64
N ILE A 10 3.09 18.82 -29.60
CA ILE A 10 3.79 19.14 -28.34
C ILE A 10 3.21 20.43 -27.75
N ASP A 11 2.94 21.43 -28.58
CA ASP A 11 2.36 22.71 -28.14
C ASP A 11 0.94 22.53 -27.56
N LEU A 12 0.12 21.65 -28.15
CA LEU A 12 -1.20 21.31 -27.61
C LEU A 12 -1.10 20.66 -26.22
N THR A 13 -0.19 19.69 -26.07
CA THR A 13 0.00 18.93 -24.82
C THR A 13 0.56 19.81 -23.70
N VAL A 14 1.47 20.74 -24.02
CA VAL A 14 2.03 21.69 -23.05
C VAL A 14 0.97 22.71 -22.63
N THR A 15 0.20 23.24 -23.58
CA THR A 15 -0.87 24.22 -23.31
C THR A 15 -1.96 23.61 -22.42
N GLU A 16 -2.35 22.36 -22.67
CA GLU A 16 -3.32 21.63 -21.86
C GLU A 16 -2.80 21.36 -20.44
N ASN A 17 -1.53 20.96 -20.30
CA ASN A 17 -0.90 20.77 -19.01
C ASN A 17 -0.80 22.07 -18.20
N ILE A 18 -0.48 23.20 -18.84
CA ILE A 18 -0.46 24.52 -18.19
C ILE A 18 -1.87 24.95 -17.77
N LYS A 19 -2.87 24.76 -18.64
CA LYS A 19 -4.26 25.08 -18.33
C LYS A 19 -4.80 24.25 -17.15
N SER A 20 -4.54 22.95 -17.14
CA SER A 20 -4.93 22.06 -16.03
C SER A 20 -4.23 22.41 -14.72
N LEU A 21 -2.95 22.83 -14.78
CA LEU A 21 -2.23 23.35 -13.62
C LEU A 21 -2.87 24.63 -13.10
N LEU A 22 -3.12 25.61 -13.98
CA LEU A 22 -3.76 26.87 -13.61
C LEU A 22 -5.15 26.66 -12.99
N GLU A 23 -5.91 25.72 -13.53
CA GLU A 23 -7.21 25.33 -12.99
C GLU A 23 -7.08 24.67 -11.62
N SER A 24 -6.06 23.84 -11.40
CA SER A 24 -5.77 23.25 -10.09
C SER A 24 -5.44 24.33 -9.04
N TYR A 25 -4.74 25.40 -9.43
CA TYR A 25 -4.51 26.55 -8.56
C TYR A 25 -5.80 27.30 -8.20
N ARG A 26 -6.77 27.39 -9.13
CA ARG A 26 -8.09 28.02 -8.86
C ARG A 26 -8.98 27.17 -7.96
N ARG A 27 -8.88 25.84 -8.05
CA ARG A 27 -9.66 24.89 -7.23
C ARG A 27 -9.07 24.68 -5.82
N MET A 28 -7.93 25.29 -5.49
CA MET A 28 -7.28 25.14 -4.20
C MET A 28 -8.00 25.95 -3.11
N GLN A 29 -8.18 25.35 -1.92
CA GLN A 29 -8.80 26.01 -0.77
C GLN A 29 -7.90 27.06 -0.10
N MET A 30 -6.58 27.03 -0.36
CA MET A 30 -5.62 27.98 0.23
C MET A 30 -5.50 29.24 -0.63
N PRO A 31 -5.42 30.44 -0.01
CA PRO A 31 -5.20 31.67 -0.75
C PRO A 31 -3.80 31.68 -1.39
N MET A 32 -3.74 32.08 -2.67
CA MET A 32 -2.52 32.04 -3.51
C MET A 32 -1.30 32.70 -2.86
N GLY A 33 -1.50 33.81 -2.12
CA GLY A 33 -0.42 34.53 -1.45
C GLY A 33 0.30 33.69 -0.38
N GLN A 34 -0.43 32.91 0.42
CA GLN A 34 0.15 32.03 1.44
C GLN A 34 0.88 30.85 0.81
N TYR A 35 0.33 30.31 -0.28
CA TYR A 35 0.95 29.20 -1.00
C TYR A 35 2.35 29.55 -1.53
N ILE A 36 2.46 30.72 -2.18
CA ILE A 36 3.73 31.19 -2.74
C ILE A 36 4.77 31.38 -1.62
N THR A 37 4.41 32.02 -0.52
CA THR A 37 5.35 32.37 0.56
C THR A 37 5.78 31.18 1.40
N PHE A 38 4.87 30.27 1.76
CA PHE A 38 5.19 29.16 2.68
C PHE A 38 5.69 27.89 1.98
N ILE A 39 5.36 27.67 0.71
CA ILE A 39 5.71 26.42 -0.01
C ILE A 39 6.66 26.71 -1.16
N LEU A 40 6.29 27.61 -2.08
CA LEU A 40 7.04 27.79 -3.34
C LEU A 40 8.41 28.46 -3.11
N VAL A 41 8.47 29.52 -2.31
CA VAL A 41 9.71 30.27 -2.02
C VAL A 41 10.74 29.42 -1.24
N PRO A 42 10.39 28.71 -0.16
CA PRO A 42 11.33 27.81 0.51
C PRO A 42 11.82 26.65 -0.37
N ALA A 43 10.94 26.08 -1.20
CA ALA A 43 11.32 25.01 -2.13
C ALA A 43 12.31 25.51 -3.20
N LEU A 44 12.09 26.73 -3.72
CA LEU A 44 13.01 27.39 -4.64
C LEU A 44 14.37 27.65 -3.98
N ALA A 45 14.37 28.15 -2.74
CA ALA A 45 15.60 28.38 -1.97
C ALA A 45 16.36 27.06 -1.74
N PHE A 46 15.66 26.00 -1.34
CA PHE A 46 16.24 24.67 -1.19
C PHE A 46 16.86 24.16 -2.50
N PHE A 47 16.20 24.34 -3.63
CA PHE A 47 16.73 23.97 -4.94
C PHE A 47 18.06 24.67 -5.24
N PHE A 48 18.15 26.00 -5.04
CA PHE A 48 19.41 26.72 -5.23
C PHE A 48 20.52 26.24 -4.28
N VAL A 49 20.19 25.91 -3.02
CA VAL A 49 21.16 25.33 -2.07
C VAL A 49 21.68 23.97 -2.56
N THR A 50 20.80 23.11 -3.06
CA THR A 50 21.22 21.80 -3.59
C THR A 50 22.02 21.87 -4.88
N ILE A 51 21.86 22.92 -5.69
CA ILE A 51 22.73 23.19 -6.85
C ILE A 51 24.12 23.63 -6.39
N ALA A 52 24.19 24.43 -5.32
CA ALA A 52 25.46 24.92 -4.78
C ALA A 52 26.24 23.82 -4.01
N ALA A 53 25.55 22.89 -3.35
CA ALA A 53 26.15 21.86 -2.50
C ALA A 53 27.23 20.98 -3.20
N PRO A 54 27.05 20.51 -4.45
CA PRO A 54 28.06 19.79 -5.21
C PRO A 54 29.40 20.52 -5.39
N PHE A 55 29.41 21.86 -5.42
CA PHE A 55 30.64 22.64 -5.58
C PHE A 55 31.53 22.57 -4.33
N PHE A 56 30.95 22.38 -3.15
CA PHE A 56 31.68 22.20 -1.89
C PHE A 56 32.16 20.76 -1.67
N LEU A 57 31.66 19.79 -2.45
CA LEU A 57 31.98 18.35 -2.33
C LEU A 57 33.01 17.89 -3.37
N THR A 58 33.97 18.76 -3.71
CA THR A 58 34.89 18.62 -4.84
C THR A 58 35.81 17.39 -4.83
N GLY A 59 35.85 16.61 -3.74
CA GLY A 59 36.59 15.34 -3.64
C GLY A 59 35.80 14.05 -3.96
N GLN A 60 34.48 14.12 -4.17
CA GLN A 60 33.63 12.92 -4.38
C GLN A 60 33.34 12.64 -5.86
N PRO A 61 33.16 11.40 -6.32
CA PRO A 61 32.87 11.07 -7.73
C PRO A 61 31.54 11.68 -8.19
N LEU A 62 31.45 11.94 -9.49
CA LEU A 62 30.31 12.62 -10.12
C LEU A 62 28.97 11.93 -9.81
N VAL A 63 28.97 10.61 -9.70
CA VAL A 63 27.79 9.78 -9.41
C VAL A 63 27.19 10.06 -8.02
N VAL A 64 27.98 10.49 -7.04
CA VAL A 64 27.49 10.89 -5.70
C VAL A 64 26.96 12.33 -5.69
N ARG A 65 27.48 13.18 -6.58
CA ARG A 65 27.09 14.59 -6.67
C ARG A 65 25.80 14.81 -7.45
N VAL A 66 25.56 14.03 -8.50
CA VAL A 66 24.39 14.18 -9.40
C VAL A 66 23.04 14.04 -8.69
N PRO A 67 22.84 13.12 -7.72
CA PRO A 67 21.57 13.01 -6.99
C PRO A 67 21.22 14.25 -6.16
N ILE A 68 22.20 15.01 -5.67
CA ILE A 68 21.98 16.17 -4.77
C ILE A 68 21.15 17.28 -5.44
N PRO A 69 21.53 17.85 -6.61
CA PRO A 69 20.71 18.84 -7.31
C PRO A 69 19.42 18.22 -7.87
N LEU A 70 19.42 16.91 -8.18
CA LEU A 70 18.22 16.21 -8.60
C LEU A 70 17.17 16.20 -7.48
N LEU A 71 17.58 16.03 -6.21
CA LEU A 71 16.69 16.09 -5.05
C LEU A 71 16.08 17.48 -4.87
N GLY A 72 16.84 18.56 -5.03
CA GLY A 72 16.27 19.91 -4.96
C GLY A 72 15.37 20.22 -6.15
N LEU A 73 15.71 19.74 -7.34
CA LEU A 73 14.85 19.85 -8.52
C LEU A 73 13.53 19.12 -8.28
N LEU A 74 13.59 17.91 -7.72
CA LEU A 74 12.43 17.12 -7.35
C LEU A 74 11.58 17.83 -6.30
N ALA A 75 12.20 18.42 -5.28
CA ALA A 75 11.50 19.18 -4.24
C ALA A 75 10.78 20.42 -4.82
N PHE A 76 11.46 21.18 -5.68
CA PHE A 76 10.87 22.35 -6.34
C PHE A 76 9.77 21.96 -7.33
N ALA A 77 10.01 20.96 -8.17
CA ALA A 77 9.01 20.41 -9.07
C ALA A 77 7.78 19.93 -8.27
N SER A 78 7.98 19.17 -7.19
CA SER A 78 6.90 18.74 -6.31
C SER A 78 6.10 19.92 -5.77
N ALA A 79 6.76 21.01 -5.35
CA ALA A 79 6.10 22.23 -4.91
C ALA A 79 5.32 22.96 -6.03
N VAL A 80 5.78 22.91 -7.28
CA VAL A 80 5.03 23.50 -8.41
C VAL A 80 3.79 22.67 -8.74
N PHE A 81 3.91 21.33 -8.71
CA PHE A 81 2.86 20.37 -9.06
C PHE A 81 1.94 20.00 -7.89
N TYR A 82 2.26 20.42 -6.66
CA TYR A 82 1.50 20.11 -5.46
C TYR A 82 -0.01 20.45 -5.53
N PRO A 83 -0.48 21.55 -6.15
CA PRO A 83 -1.92 21.80 -6.32
C PRO A 83 -2.61 20.69 -7.12
N LYS A 84 -1.97 20.22 -8.20
CA LYS A 84 -2.47 19.13 -9.04
C LYS A 84 -2.47 17.82 -8.25
N ILE A 85 -1.46 17.60 -7.40
CA ILE A 85 -1.40 16.45 -6.48
C ILE A 85 -2.57 16.51 -5.49
N LEU A 86 -2.85 17.67 -4.88
CA LEU A 86 -3.97 17.84 -3.93
C LEU A 86 -5.33 17.58 -4.59
N VAL A 87 -5.58 18.18 -5.75
CA VAL A 87 -6.85 17.97 -6.49
C VAL A 87 -6.98 16.52 -6.91
N SER A 88 -5.89 15.88 -7.37
CA SER A 88 -5.86 14.45 -7.71
C SER A 88 -6.11 13.56 -6.49
N GLN A 89 -5.52 13.88 -5.33
CA GLN A 89 -5.78 13.17 -4.08
C GLN A 89 -7.24 13.28 -3.66
N ARG A 90 -7.82 14.48 -3.75
CA ARG A 90 -9.25 14.71 -3.46
C ARG A 90 -10.16 13.94 -4.40
N ARG A 91 -9.88 13.99 -5.71
CA ARG A 91 -10.58 13.18 -6.72
C ARG A 91 -10.54 11.70 -6.35
N ARG A 92 -9.36 11.15 -6.05
CA ARG A 92 -9.21 9.75 -5.63
C ARG A 92 -10.00 9.43 -4.37
N GLN A 93 -10.03 10.32 -3.38
CA GLN A 93 -10.82 10.13 -2.16
C GLN A 93 -12.32 10.03 -2.46
N LEU A 94 -12.82 10.87 -3.37
CA LEU A 94 -14.21 10.80 -3.84
C LEU A 94 -14.49 9.48 -4.56
N ASP A 95 -13.63 9.11 -5.52
CA ASP A 95 -13.83 7.90 -6.35
C ASP A 95 -13.79 6.61 -5.51
N ASN A 96 -12.88 6.51 -4.54
CA ASN A 96 -12.66 5.28 -3.76
C ASN A 96 -13.88 4.84 -2.94
N GLN A 97 -14.64 5.79 -2.39
CA GLN A 97 -15.78 5.50 -1.51
C GLN A 97 -17.14 5.71 -2.19
N PHE A 98 -17.14 6.11 -3.46
CA PHE A 98 -18.36 6.47 -4.19
C PHE A 98 -19.38 5.33 -4.21
N HIS A 99 -18.95 4.11 -4.55
CA HIS A 99 -19.82 2.93 -4.60
C HIS A 99 -20.48 2.60 -3.25
N LEU A 100 -19.77 2.79 -2.12
CA LEU A 100 -20.32 2.58 -0.77
C LEU A 100 -21.34 3.66 -0.44
N MET A 101 -21.03 4.93 -0.71
CA MET A 101 -21.94 6.05 -0.45
C MET A 101 -23.23 5.92 -1.27
N VAL A 102 -23.13 5.56 -2.56
CA VAL A 102 -24.30 5.29 -3.41
C VAL A 102 -25.12 4.14 -2.82
N THR A 103 -24.48 3.06 -2.40
CA THR A 103 -25.21 1.93 -1.78
C THR A 103 -25.96 2.37 -0.51
N HIS A 104 -25.33 3.18 0.34
CA HIS A 104 -26.00 3.75 1.52
C HIS A 104 -27.14 4.69 1.12
N MET A 105 -26.93 5.52 0.10
CA MET A 105 -27.98 6.38 -0.47
C MET A 105 -29.17 5.56 -0.96
N THR A 106 -28.93 4.46 -1.67
CA THR A 106 -29.97 3.53 -2.15
C THR A 106 -30.70 2.89 -0.98
N VAL A 107 -29.97 2.41 0.03
CA VAL A 107 -30.54 1.85 1.27
C VAL A 107 -31.48 2.86 1.94
N LEU A 108 -31.03 4.10 2.12
CA LEU A 108 -31.82 5.19 2.70
C LEU A 108 -33.02 5.54 1.82
N ALA A 109 -32.87 5.60 0.50
CA ALA A 109 -33.95 5.94 -0.43
C ALA A 109 -35.02 4.85 -0.58
N ILE A 110 -34.70 3.58 -0.28
CA ILE A 110 -35.70 2.49 -0.22
C ILE A 110 -36.65 2.68 0.97
N THR A 111 -36.17 3.32 2.04
CA THR A 111 -36.99 3.67 3.20
C THR A 111 -37.97 4.79 2.84
N LYS A 112 -38.99 5.02 3.67
CA LYS A 112 -40.03 6.04 3.41
C LYS A 112 -39.61 7.46 3.83
N ILE A 113 -38.32 7.74 3.93
CA ILE A 113 -37.81 9.06 4.32
C ILE A 113 -37.82 10.03 3.13
N ASP A 114 -37.84 11.33 3.46
CA ASP A 114 -37.76 12.37 2.44
C ASP A 114 -36.40 12.38 1.74
N ARG A 115 -36.39 12.73 0.45
CA ARG A 115 -35.18 12.79 -0.37
C ARG A 115 -34.10 13.68 0.24
N MET A 116 -34.48 14.78 0.89
CA MET A 116 -33.52 15.70 1.51
C MET A 116 -32.90 15.09 2.77
N GLU A 117 -33.67 14.28 3.50
CA GLU A 117 -33.18 13.58 4.68
C GLU A 117 -32.10 12.54 4.35
N VAL A 118 -32.18 11.92 3.16
CA VAL A 118 -31.11 11.06 2.64
C VAL A 118 -29.79 11.83 2.54
N PHE A 119 -29.81 13.02 1.93
CA PHE A 119 -28.61 13.85 1.79
C PHE A 119 -28.10 14.37 3.14
N ARG A 120 -29.00 14.74 4.07
CA ARG A 120 -28.60 15.17 5.42
C ARG A 120 -27.93 14.04 6.20
N SER A 121 -28.47 12.83 6.11
CA SER A 121 -27.91 11.65 6.77
C SER A 121 -26.50 11.38 6.23
N LEU A 122 -26.33 11.33 4.91
CA LEU A 122 -25.02 11.11 4.28
C LEU A 122 -24.01 12.23 4.53
N ALA A 123 -24.47 13.47 4.76
CA ALA A 123 -23.59 14.59 5.11
C ALA A 123 -23.02 14.50 6.53
N GLN A 124 -23.68 13.76 7.44
CA GLN A 124 -23.23 13.54 8.82
C GLN A 124 -22.29 12.33 8.95
N GLU A 125 -22.24 11.47 7.93
CA GLU A 125 -21.38 10.29 7.92
C GLU A 125 -19.91 10.63 7.65
N GLU A 126 -19.15 10.88 8.73
CA GLU A 126 -17.71 11.22 8.64
C GLU A 126 -16.87 10.15 7.92
N GLU A 127 -17.34 8.90 7.89
CA GLU A 127 -16.66 7.77 7.25
C GLU A 127 -16.45 7.99 5.73
N TYR A 128 -17.35 8.73 5.08
CA TYR A 128 -17.25 9.05 3.65
C TYR A 128 -16.34 10.25 3.33
N GLY A 129 -15.77 10.91 4.35
CA GLY A 129 -14.77 11.95 4.19
C GLY A 129 -15.18 13.07 3.22
N GLU A 130 -14.51 13.14 2.06
CA GLU A 130 -14.78 14.18 1.07
C GLU A 130 -16.16 14.06 0.40
N LEU A 131 -16.72 12.84 0.29
CA LEU A 131 -18.07 12.66 -0.26
C LEU A 131 -19.14 13.21 0.68
N ALA A 132 -19.02 12.97 1.99
CA ALA A 132 -19.91 13.55 3.00
C ALA A 132 -19.86 15.08 2.96
N LYS A 133 -18.68 15.68 2.77
CA LYS A 133 -18.55 17.13 2.57
C LYS A 133 -19.26 17.61 1.31
N GLU A 134 -19.19 16.85 0.21
CA GLU A 134 -19.93 17.19 -1.01
C GLU A 134 -21.45 17.07 -0.82
N MET A 135 -21.94 16.05 -0.10
CA MET A 135 -23.35 15.96 0.30
C MET A 135 -23.75 17.15 1.18
N GLY A 136 -22.92 17.51 2.16
CA GLY A 136 -23.12 18.66 3.03
C GLY A 136 -23.20 19.98 2.27
N ARG A 137 -22.43 20.14 1.19
CA ARG A 137 -22.54 21.32 0.30
C ARG A 137 -23.85 21.33 -0.48
N VAL A 138 -24.35 20.18 -0.92
CA VAL A 138 -25.70 20.09 -1.53
C VAL A 138 -26.74 20.49 -0.49
N VAL A 139 -26.66 19.94 0.73
CA VAL A 139 -27.56 20.28 1.85
C VAL A 139 -27.52 21.78 2.16
N GLU A 140 -26.34 22.38 2.22
CA GLU A 140 -26.18 23.82 2.49
C GLU A 140 -26.86 24.68 1.40
N LEU A 141 -26.70 24.33 0.12
CA LEU A 141 -27.36 25.04 -0.98
C LEU A 141 -28.89 24.97 -0.91
N VAL A 142 -29.43 23.83 -0.45
CA VAL A 142 -30.88 23.68 -0.29
C VAL A 142 -31.37 24.37 0.98
N ASP A 143 -30.82 24.03 2.14
CA ASP A 143 -31.32 24.48 3.45
C ASP A 143 -30.96 25.95 3.76
N THR A 144 -29.78 26.43 3.35
CA THR A 144 -29.32 27.80 3.63
C THR A 144 -29.63 28.76 2.49
N TRP A 145 -29.44 28.31 1.25
CA TRP A 145 -29.61 29.17 0.07
C TRP A 145 -30.97 29.02 -0.63
N ASN A 146 -31.87 28.16 -0.12
CA ASN A 146 -33.21 27.89 -0.66
C ASN A 146 -33.20 27.53 -2.15
N GLN A 147 -32.16 26.84 -2.63
CA GLN A 147 -32.13 26.29 -3.99
C GLN A 147 -32.92 24.98 -4.05
N SER A 148 -33.44 24.63 -5.22
CA SER A 148 -34.02 23.29 -5.42
C SER A 148 -32.91 22.24 -5.44
N LEU A 149 -33.25 21.00 -5.04
CA LEU A 149 -32.28 19.91 -4.97
C LEU A 149 -31.62 19.61 -6.32
N ASP A 150 -32.39 19.70 -7.41
CA ASP A 150 -31.86 19.53 -8.77
C ASP A 150 -30.88 20.65 -9.17
N ASP A 151 -31.17 21.90 -8.84
CA ASP A 151 -30.24 23.02 -9.08
C ASP A 151 -28.97 22.91 -8.22
N ALA A 152 -29.12 22.52 -6.95
CA ALA A 152 -28.01 22.29 -6.05
C ALA A 152 -27.08 21.17 -6.55
N CYS A 153 -27.64 20.03 -6.96
CA CYS A 153 -26.88 18.93 -7.58
C CYS A 153 -26.18 19.38 -8.86
N ARG A 154 -26.89 20.09 -9.77
CA ARG A 154 -26.30 20.60 -11.03
C ARG A 154 -25.15 21.57 -10.78
N ARG A 155 -25.25 22.42 -9.76
CA ARG A 155 -24.18 23.33 -9.35
C ARG A 155 -22.98 22.58 -8.80
N ARG A 156 -23.19 21.59 -7.91
CA ARG A 156 -22.08 20.77 -7.39
C ARG A 156 -21.42 19.95 -8.48
N ALA A 157 -22.16 19.43 -9.46
CA ALA A 157 -21.61 18.68 -10.59
C ALA A 157 -20.51 19.47 -11.35
N GLN A 158 -20.66 20.79 -11.48
CA GLN A 158 -19.68 21.65 -12.17
C GLN A 158 -18.40 21.93 -11.35
N GLU A 159 -18.44 21.76 -10.03
CA GLU A 159 -17.35 22.13 -9.12
C GLU A 159 -16.58 20.93 -8.56
N VAL A 160 -17.20 19.74 -8.57
CA VAL A 160 -16.61 18.51 -8.06
C VAL A 160 -15.42 18.07 -8.94
N PRO A 161 -14.27 17.67 -8.36
CA PRO A 161 -13.09 17.26 -9.14
C PRO A 161 -13.15 15.83 -9.69
N SER A 162 -14.13 15.03 -9.27
CA SER A 162 -14.37 13.67 -9.75
C SER A 162 -15.41 13.69 -10.87
N ASP A 163 -15.03 13.13 -12.02
CA ASP A 163 -15.91 13.00 -13.19
C ASP A 163 -17.10 12.06 -12.87
N THR A 164 -16.84 10.96 -12.14
CA THR A 164 -17.85 9.99 -11.73
C THR A 164 -18.92 10.62 -10.83
N VAL A 165 -18.50 11.41 -9.82
CA VAL A 165 -19.44 12.08 -8.92
C VAL A 165 -20.18 13.22 -9.62
N ALA A 166 -19.49 13.95 -10.50
CA ALA A 166 -20.11 15.02 -11.29
C ALA A 166 -21.23 14.48 -12.19
N ASP A 167 -20.96 13.40 -12.92
CA ASP A 167 -21.89 12.71 -13.79
C ASP A 167 -23.09 12.13 -13.01
N PHE A 168 -22.84 11.53 -11.84
CA PHE A 168 -23.91 11.10 -10.93
C PHE A 168 -24.81 12.26 -10.49
N PHE A 169 -24.23 13.39 -10.07
CA PHE A 169 -25.02 14.56 -9.70
C PHE A 169 -25.81 15.16 -10.86
N GLU A 170 -25.26 15.14 -12.08
CA GLU A 170 -25.95 15.62 -13.27
C GLU A 170 -27.14 14.71 -13.64
N ARG A 171 -26.94 13.39 -13.65
CA ARG A 171 -28.03 12.42 -13.86
C ARG A 171 -29.09 12.53 -12.77
N LEU A 172 -28.67 12.64 -11.52
CA LEU A 172 -29.58 12.77 -10.39
C LEU A 172 -30.41 14.07 -10.46
N ALA A 173 -29.78 15.20 -10.81
CA ALA A 173 -30.47 16.47 -11.01
C ALA A 173 -31.53 16.36 -12.12
N TYR A 174 -31.19 15.73 -13.25
CA TYR A 174 -32.12 15.50 -14.35
C TYR A 174 -33.34 14.66 -13.92
N THR A 175 -33.08 13.53 -13.25
CA THR A 175 -34.12 12.63 -12.72
C THR A 175 -35.06 13.32 -11.73
N ILE A 176 -34.50 14.09 -10.79
CA ILE A 176 -35.27 14.82 -9.78
C ILE A 176 -36.14 15.90 -10.45
N SER A 177 -35.58 16.64 -11.41
CA SER A 177 -36.30 17.68 -12.17
C SER A 177 -37.44 17.08 -13.02
N ALA A 178 -37.23 15.87 -13.56
CA ALA A 178 -38.25 15.11 -14.29
C ALA A 178 -39.34 14.49 -13.40
N GLY A 179 -39.22 14.61 -12.08
CA GLY A 179 -40.21 14.11 -11.11
C GLY A 179 -40.12 12.60 -10.82
N GLN A 180 -39.10 11.90 -11.30
CA GLN A 180 -38.88 10.50 -10.96
C GLN A 180 -38.50 10.34 -9.48
N SER A 181 -38.92 9.25 -8.87
CA SER A 181 -38.59 8.97 -7.46
C SER A 181 -37.11 8.64 -7.30
N LEU A 182 -36.48 9.17 -6.24
CA LEU A 182 -35.08 8.90 -5.91
C LEU A 182 -34.82 7.39 -5.77
N ARG A 183 -35.76 6.68 -5.14
CA ARG A 183 -35.73 5.24 -4.95
C ARG A 183 -35.61 4.47 -6.26
N GLU A 184 -36.49 4.77 -7.23
CA GLU A 184 -36.55 4.05 -8.50
C GLU A 184 -35.26 4.29 -9.30
N TYR A 185 -34.81 5.54 -9.36
CA TYR A 185 -33.54 5.88 -10.01
C TYR A 185 -32.36 5.12 -9.40
N LEU A 186 -32.19 5.19 -8.07
CA LEU A 186 -31.05 4.56 -7.41
C LEU A 186 -31.08 3.03 -7.52
N LEU A 187 -32.25 2.40 -7.43
CA LEU A 187 -32.38 0.95 -7.63
C LEU A 187 -32.02 0.52 -9.05
N THR A 188 -32.38 1.30 -10.07
CA THR A 188 -32.03 1.01 -11.47
C THR A 188 -30.55 1.29 -11.75
N GLU A 189 -30.00 2.38 -11.21
CA GLU A 189 -28.63 2.81 -11.48
C GLU A 189 -27.57 2.05 -10.66
N GLN A 190 -27.98 1.39 -9.57
CA GLN A 190 -27.08 0.68 -8.65
C GLN A 190 -26.15 -0.30 -9.37
N GLU A 191 -26.70 -1.12 -10.28
CA GLU A 191 -25.93 -2.12 -11.02
C GLU A 191 -24.89 -1.46 -11.93
N SER A 192 -25.26 -0.37 -12.60
CA SER A 192 -24.32 0.39 -13.44
C SER A 192 -23.20 1.01 -12.62
N ILE A 193 -23.49 1.54 -11.43
CA ILE A 193 -22.49 2.16 -10.56
C ILE A 193 -21.50 1.12 -10.02
N ILE A 194 -21.96 -0.07 -9.60
CA ILE A 194 -21.05 -1.12 -9.11
C ILE A 194 -20.21 -1.71 -10.26
N GLN A 195 -20.77 -1.82 -11.48
CA GLN A 195 -20.04 -2.25 -12.68
C GLN A 195 -18.96 -1.24 -13.09
N GLU A 196 -19.25 0.06 -13.04
CA GLU A 196 -18.26 1.11 -13.31
C GLU A 196 -17.12 1.04 -12.28
N TYR A 197 -17.45 0.91 -10.99
CA TYR A 197 -16.45 0.69 -9.94
C TYR A 197 -15.61 -0.56 -10.19
N SER A 198 -16.23 -1.69 -10.55
CA SER A 198 -15.53 -2.92 -10.92
C SER A 198 -14.55 -2.69 -12.07
N THR A 199 -14.98 -1.97 -13.11
CA THR A 199 -14.15 -1.68 -14.29
C THR A 199 -12.93 -0.83 -13.94
N VAL A 200 -13.12 0.23 -13.14
CA VAL A 200 -12.03 1.09 -12.66
C VAL A 200 -11.07 0.30 -11.76
N TYR A 201 -11.60 -0.56 -10.89
CA TYR A 201 -10.81 -1.40 -10.00
C TYR A 201 -9.97 -2.42 -10.78
N GLU A 202 -10.57 -3.15 -11.72
CA GLU A 202 -9.89 -4.12 -12.58
C GLU A 202 -8.81 -3.45 -13.45
N SER A 203 -9.09 -2.26 -14.00
CA SER A 203 -8.09 -1.45 -14.72
C SER A 203 -6.90 -1.09 -13.82
N THR A 204 -7.17 -0.75 -12.55
CA THR A 204 -6.11 -0.48 -11.57
C THR A 204 -5.30 -1.74 -11.24
N LEU A 205 -5.93 -2.91 -11.14
CA LEU A 205 -5.22 -4.18 -10.99
C LEU A 205 -4.32 -4.48 -12.19
N ASN A 206 -4.79 -4.24 -13.42
CA ASN A 206 -3.99 -4.41 -14.63
C ASN A 206 -2.77 -3.47 -14.64
N ASN A 207 -2.93 -2.23 -14.17
CA ASN A 207 -1.80 -1.30 -14.01
C ASN A 207 -0.77 -1.82 -12.99
N LEU A 208 -1.19 -2.52 -11.93
CA LEU A 208 -0.27 -3.15 -10.99
C LEU A 208 0.55 -4.27 -11.62
N ASP A 209 -0.02 -5.03 -12.56
CA ASP A 209 0.73 -6.04 -13.32
C ASP A 209 1.80 -5.42 -14.22
N VAL A 210 1.50 -4.30 -14.89
CA VAL A 210 2.51 -3.56 -15.66
C VAL A 210 3.62 -3.03 -14.74
N MET A 211 3.26 -2.51 -13.56
CA MET A 211 4.24 -2.06 -12.58
C MET A 211 5.13 -3.21 -12.10
N LYS A 212 4.57 -4.40 -11.86
CA LYS A 212 5.33 -5.60 -11.49
C LYS A 212 6.38 -5.94 -12.56
N ASP A 213 6.04 -5.89 -13.85
CA ASP A 213 6.98 -6.18 -14.94
C ASP A 213 8.05 -5.09 -15.09
N LEU A 214 7.67 -3.82 -14.89
CA LEU A 214 8.61 -2.69 -14.84
C LEU A 214 9.59 -2.84 -13.68
N TYR A 215 9.11 -3.21 -12.49
CA TYR A 215 9.94 -3.48 -11.31
C TYR A 215 10.94 -4.59 -11.60
N LEU A 216 10.49 -5.70 -12.18
CA LEU A 216 11.34 -6.81 -12.53
C LEU A 216 12.47 -6.37 -13.46
N SER A 217 12.13 -5.67 -14.54
CA SER A 217 13.10 -5.20 -15.53
C SER A 217 14.11 -4.23 -14.91
N MET A 218 13.62 -3.30 -14.08
CA MET A 218 14.43 -2.32 -13.37
C MET A 218 15.40 -2.98 -12.38
N VAL A 219 14.92 -3.90 -11.54
CA VAL A 219 15.75 -4.58 -10.55
C VAL A 219 16.78 -5.48 -11.22
N LEU A 220 16.43 -6.20 -12.29
CA LEU A 220 17.40 -7.00 -13.05
C LEU A 220 18.50 -6.11 -13.66
N SER A 221 18.13 -5.01 -14.31
CA SER A 221 19.10 -4.06 -14.89
C SER A 221 20.05 -3.50 -13.82
N MET A 222 19.50 -3.04 -12.70
CA MET A 222 20.30 -2.54 -11.58
C MET A 222 21.13 -3.65 -10.93
N THR A 223 20.66 -4.89 -10.98
CA THR A 223 21.40 -6.04 -10.48
C THR A 223 22.66 -6.26 -11.32
N PHE A 224 22.53 -6.28 -12.64
CA PHE A 224 23.68 -6.35 -13.55
C PHE A 224 24.63 -5.17 -13.37
N ALA A 225 24.10 -3.95 -13.24
CA ALA A 225 24.92 -2.77 -12.99
C ALA A 225 25.74 -2.91 -11.70
N LEU A 226 25.16 -3.48 -10.63
CA LEU A 226 25.89 -3.73 -9.39
C LEU A 226 26.95 -4.82 -9.55
N VAL A 227 26.68 -5.89 -10.29
CA VAL A 227 27.70 -6.92 -10.61
C VAL A 227 28.87 -6.30 -11.36
N PHE A 228 28.62 -5.46 -12.37
CA PHE A 228 29.68 -4.73 -13.06
C PHE A 228 30.42 -3.75 -12.13
N ALA A 229 29.72 -3.08 -11.23
CA ALA A 229 30.33 -2.18 -10.25
C ALA A 229 31.28 -2.92 -9.29
N VAL A 230 31.00 -4.19 -9.00
CA VAL A 230 31.87 -5.05 -8.19
C VAL A 230 33.08 -5.53 -9.00
N VAL A 231 32.88 -5.98 -10.25
CA VAL A 231 33.94 -6.64 -11.05
C VAL A 231 34.85 -5.65 -11.80
N LEU A 232 34.30 -4.60 -12.42
CA LEU A 232 35.04 -3.70 -13.31
C LEU A 232 36.22 -2.97 -12.66
N PRO A 233 36.12 -2.51 -11.39
CA PRO A 233 37.24 -1.85 -10.70
C PRO A 233 38.54 -2.67 -10.65
N VAL A 234 38.42 -4.00 -10.66
CA VAL A 234 39.59 -4.91 -10.71
C VAL A 234 40.38 -4.75 -12.00
N LEU A 235 39.71 -4.42 -13.10
CA LEU A 235 40.30 -4.26 -14.44
C LEU A 235 40.71 -2.81 -14.73
N THR A 236 39.96 -1.84 -14.21
CA THR A 236 40.18 -0.40 -14.47
C THR A 236 41.11 0.27 -13.48
N GLY A 237 41.37 -0.35 -12.32
CA GLY A 237 42.19 0.24 -11.26
C GLY A 237 41.54 1.40 -10.51
N THR A 238 40.24 1.60 -10.69
CA THR A 238 39.45 2.59 -9.93
C THR A 238 39.13 2.06 -8.52
N ASP A 239 38.88 2.94 -7.55
CA ASP A 239 38.45 2.52 -6.21
C ASP A 239 37.13 1.70 -6.28
N PRO A 240 37.16 0.42 -5.92
CA PRO A 240 35.99 -0.45 -5.97
C PRO A 240 34.91 -0.04 -4.96
N THR A 241 35.32 0.42 -3.78
CA THR A 241 34.40 0.84 -2.72
C THR A 241 33.56 2.02 -3.19
N MET A 242 34.19 2.97 -3.90
CA MET A 242 33.51 4.14 -4.46
C MET A 242 32.53 3.75 -5.58
N THR A 243 32.92 2.82 -6.44
CA THR A 243 32.08 2.36 -7.55
C THR A 243 30.85 1.60 -7.05
N VAL A 244 31.07 0.64 -6.14
CA VAL A 244 30.01 -0.16 -5.52
C VAL A 244 29.07 0.74 -4.72
N SER A 245 29.58 1.59 -3.83
CA SER A 245 28.73 2.49 -3.03
C SER A 245 27.90 3.44 -3.89
N ALA A 246 28.44 3.97 -4.98
CA ALA A 246 27.70 4.82 -5.90
C ALA A 246 26.51 4.11 -6.56
N VAL A 247 26.71 2.88 -7.04
CA VAL A 247 25.63 2.08 -7.64
C VAL A 247 24.61 1.65 -6.59
N ILE A 248 25.03 1.38 -5.36
CA ILE A 248 24.13 1.09 -4.24
C ILE A 248 23.21 2.26 -3.92
N VAL A 249 23.76 3.48 -3.84
CA VAL A 249 22.95 4.68 -3.60
C VAL A 249 21.93 4.87 -4.72
N MET A 250 22.34 4.67 -5.98
CA MET A 250 21.44 4.71 -7.13
C MET A 250 20.35 3.62 -7.04
N TYR A 251 20.73 2.39 -6.66
CA TYR A 251 19.82 1.27 -6.46
C TYR A 251 18.75 1.60 -5.41
N ILE A 252 19.16 2.13 -4.26
CA ILE A 252 18.28 2.55 -3.17
C ILE A 252 17.33 3.66 -3.63
N PHE A 253 17.86 4.67 -4.32
CA PHE A 253 17.08 5.81 -4.82
C PHE A 253 16.01 5.36 -5.81
N ILE A 254 16.40 4.56 -6.81
CA ILE A 254 15.50 4.04 -7.84
C ILE A 254 14.42 3.14 -7.23
N GLN A 255 14.78 2.21 -6.34
CA GLN A 255 13.78 1.37 -5.67
C GLN A 255 12.82 2.17 -4.79
N SER A 256 13.30 3.20 -4.10
CA SER A 256 12.44 4.08 -3.29
C SER A 256 11.47 4.87 -4.17
N GLY A 257 11.95 5.39 -5.31
CA GLY A 257 11.10 6.06 -6.30
C GLY A 257 10.04 5.12 -6.88
N PHE A 258 10.42 3.88 -7.18
CA PHE A 258 9.48 2.87 -7.64
C PHE A 258 8.43 2.52 -6.58
N TYR A 259 8.83 2.33 -5.32
CA TYR A 259 7.89 2.11 -4.21
C TYR A 259 6.88 3.26 -4.09
N MET A 260 7.32 4.52 -4.24
CA MET A 260 6.44 5.68 -4.21
C MET A 260 5.47 5.69 -5.40
N ALA A 261 5.94 5.34 -6.60
CA ALA A 261 5.09 5.21 -7.79
C ALA A 261 4.03 4.12 -7.59
N LEU A 262 4.42 2.93 -7.12
CA LEU A 262 3.50 1.83 -6.82
C LEU A 262 2.46 2.22 -5.77
N ARG A 263 2.88 2.89 -4.69
CA ARG A 263 1.98 3.40 -3.65
C ARG A 263 0.95 4.40 -4.21
N SER A 264 1.32 5.16 -5.24
CA SER A 264 0.42 6.14 -5.86
C SER A 264 -0.62 5.51 -6.78
N LEU A 265 -0.37 4.29 -7.28
CA LEU A 265 -1.26 3.56 -8.20
C LEU A 265 -2.12 2.52 -7.46
N SER A 266 -1.67 2.01 -6.32
CA SER A 266 -2.41 1.03 -5.54
C SER A 266 -3.77 1.58 -5.08
N PRO A 267 -4.88 0.84 -5.30
CA PRO A 267 -6.20 1.23 -4.79
C PRO A 267 -6.17 1.37 -3.26
N TYR A 268 -6.89 2.35 -2.72
CA TYR A 268 -7.09 2.47 -1.27
C TYR A 268 -8.40 1.78 -0.88
N ASP A 269 -8.29 0.59 -0.29
CA ASP A 269 -9.44 -0.19 0.19
C ASP A 269 -9.05 -0.87 1.52
N PRO A 270 -9.45 -0.29 2.67
CA PRO A 270 -9.09 -0.80 3.98
C PRO A 270 -9.84 -2.11 4.27
N ARG A 271 -9.09 -3.16 4.63
CA ARG A 271 -9.68 -4.44 5.07
C ARG A 271 -10.15 -4.41 6.53
N TRP A 272 -9.44 -3.68 7.39
CA TRP A 272 -9.62 -3.73 8.84
C TRP A 272 -10.44 -2.56 9.37
N TYR A 273 -11.51 -2.88 10.10
CA TYR A 273 -12.21 -1.91 10.95
C TYR A 273 -11.48 -1.76 12.29
N HIS A 274 -11.27 -0.53 12.72
CA HIS A 274 -10.67 -0.22 14.02
C HIS A 274 -11.76 0.47 14.86
N PRO A 275 -12.43 -0.27 15.77
CA PRO A 275 -13.52 0.31 16.54
C PRO A 275 -12.98 1.43 17.45
N PRO A 276 -13.53 2.65 17.40
CA PRO A 276 -13.06 3.77 18.21
C PRO A 276 -13.38 3.61 19.70
N GLU A 277 -14.48 2.92 20.03
CA GLU A 277 -15.02 2.88 21.40
C GLU A 277 -14.85 1.53 22.10
N LYS A 278 -14.69 0.41 21.36
CA LYS A 278 -14.69 -0.94 21.95
C LYS A 278 -13.57 -1.83 21.41
N PRO A 279 -12.57 -2.18 22.23
CA PRO A 279 -11.49 -3.05 21.79
C PRO A 279 -12.03 -4.45 21.54
N SER A 280 -11.66 -5.02 20.41
CA SER A 280 -12.07 -6.36 20.02
C SER A 280 -11.20 -7.42 20.70
N GLN A 281 -11.73 -8.63 20.92
CA GLN A 281 -11.06 -9.65 21.75
C GLN A 281 -9.65 -10.04 21.27
N ALA A 282 -9.37 -9.88 19.98
CA ALA A 282 -8.06 -10.19 19.40
C ALA A 282 -7.04 -9.02 19.48
N GLU A 283 -7.42 -7.85 19.99
CA GLU A 283 -6.58 -6.64 20.09
C GLU A 283 -5.45 -6.79 21.11
N PRO A 284 -5.70 -7.25 22.35
CA PRO A 284 -4.63 -7.47 23.32
C PRO A 284 -3.61 -8.49 22.81
N ARG A 285 -4.06 -9.53 22.08
CA ARG A 285 -3.17 -10.55 21.49
C ARG A 285 -2.28 -9.98 20.38
N ILE A 286 -2.82 -9.14 19.49
CA ILE A 286 -2.02 -8.48 18.44
C ILE A 286 -1.03 -7.48 19.06
N ARG A 287 -1.46 -6.70 20.06
CA ARG A 287 -0.59 -5.74 20.72
C ARG A 287 0.54 -6.43 21.49
N ALA A 288 0.22 -7.52 22.22
CA ALA A 288 1.21 -8.31 22.93
C ALA A 288 2.22 -8.95 21.98
N SER A 289 1.79 -9.50 20.84
CA SER A 289 2.69 -10.10 19.86
C SER A 289 3.62 -9.06 19.22
N PHE A 290 3.13 -7.83 18.98
CA PHE A 290 3.93 -6.72 18.48
C PHE A 290 5.06 -6.36 19.45
N TRP A 291 4.74 -6.07 20.71
CA TRP A 291 5.75 -5.71 21.71
C TRP A 291 6.71 -6.86 22.01
N THR A 292 6.20 -8.10 22.05
CA THR A 292 7.04 -9.30 22.22
C THR A 292 8.05 -9.45 21.08
N GLY A 293 7.61 -9.29 19.83
CA GLY A 293 8.48 -9.38 18.65
C GLY A 293 9.55 -8.29 18.62
N VAL A 294 9.18 -7.04 18.90
CA VAL A 294 10.12 -5.91 18.93
C VAL A 294 11.13 -6.06 20.08
N ALA A 295 10.67 -6.38 21.29
CA ALA A 295 11.54 -6.56 22.45
C ALA A 295 12.55 -7.69 22.22
N LEU A 296 12.09 -8.82 21.67
CA LEU A 296 12.96 -9.95 21.36
C LEU A 296 13.94 -9.62 20.22
N SER A 297 13.52 -8.87 19.20
CA SER A 297 14.41 -8.40 18.13
C SER A 297 15.51 -7.47 18.65
N LEU A 298 15.17 -6.53 19.54
CA LEU A 298 16.16 -5.65 20.17
C LEU A 298 17.12 -6.42 21.07
N LEU A 299 16.63 -7.39 21.84
CA LEU A 299 17.46 -8.25 22.67
C LEU A 299 18.45 -9.05 21.80
N VAL A 300 17.97 -9.69 20.74
CA VAL A 300 18.83 -10.47 19.84
C VAL A 300 19.85 -9.54 19.18
N THR A 301 19.44 -8.35 18.70
CA THR A 301 20.36 -7.33 18.15
C THR A 301 21.46 -6.97 19.14
N PHE A 302 21.10 -6.71 20.40
CA PHE A 302 22.06 -6.38 21.45
C PHE A 302 23.05 -7.53 21.70
N VAL A 303 22.57 -8.78 21.68
CA VAL A 303 23.44 -9.97 21.81
C VAL A 303 24.34 -10.15 20.58
N THR A 304 23.82 -9.94 19.36
CA THR A 304 24.57 -10.01 18.09
C THR A 304 25.75 -9.06 18.10
N TYR A 305 25.47 -7.77 18.24
CA TYR A 305 26.48 -6.73 18.09
C TYR A 305 27.32 -6.56 19.36
N GLY A 306 26.74 -6.78 20.54
CA GLY A 306 27.47 -6.79 21.82
C GLY A 306 28.48 -7.94 21.93
N GLY A 307 28.16 -9.12 21.38
CA GLY A 307 29.10 -10.23 21.27
C GLY A 307 30.19 -10.02 20.21
N LEU A 308 29.88 -9.28 19.14
CA LEU A 308 30.84 -8.92 18.08
C LEU A 308 31.84 -7.85 18.54
N LEU A 309 31.39 -6.87 19.33
CA LEU A 309 32.22 -5.81 19.92
C LEU A 309 32.99 -6.25 21.17
N GLY A 310 32.79 -7.48 21.65
CA GLY A 310 33.47 -8.02 22.84
C GLY A 310 32.95 -7.49 24.18
N ILE A 311 31.80 -6.80 24.18
CA ILE A 311 31.14 -6.24 25.38
C ILE A 311 30.46 -7.36 26.19
N LEU A 312 29.95 -8.38 25.49
CA LEU A 312 29.30 -9.54 26.10
C LEU A 312 30.18 -10.80 25.96
N PRO A 313 30.25 -11.67 26.98
CA PRO A 313 30.96 -12.95 26.90
C PRO A 313 30.26 -13.98 26.00
N ILE A 314 29.03 -13.70 25.55
CA ILE A 314 28.19 -14.58 24.75
C ILE A 314 28.25 -14.11 23.30
N ARG A 315 28.77 -14.96 22.39
CA ARG A 315 28.69 -14.76 20.94
C ARG A 315 27.50 -15.52 20.38
N ILE A 316 26.85 -15.01 19.33
CA ILE A 316 25.77 -15.74 18.65
C ILE A 316 26.22 -17.09 18.12
N SER A 317 27.50 -17.23 17.74
CA SER A 317 28.10 -18.50 17.36
C SER A 317 28.08 -19.57 18.47
N MET A 318 27.94 -19.17 19.74
CA MET A 318 27.75 -20.10 20.87
C MET A 318 26.27 -20.50 21.06
N LEU A 319 25.33 -19.64 20.67
CA LEU A 319 23.88 -19.86 20.78
C LEU A 319 23.32 -20.69 19.61
N ILE A 320 23.90 -20.53 18.41
CA ILE A 320 23.50 -21.27 17.21
C ILE A 320 24.75 -21.92 16.59
N PRO A 321 25.21 -23.08 17.10
CA PRO A 321 26.43 -23.74 16.63
C PRO A 321 26.32 -24.35 15.22
N PHE A 322 25.12 -24.35 14.63
CA PHE A 322 24.81 -25.01 13.35
C PHE A 322 25.52 -24.41 12.12
N PHE A 323 25.87 -23.12 12.15
CA PHE A 323 26.36 -22.39 10.95
C PHE A 323 27.89 -22.24 10.86
N GLY A 324 28.65 -22.98 11.67
CA GLY A 324 30.11 -22.95 11.67
C GLY A 324 30.73 -21.69 12.32
N THR A 325 32.03 -21.74 12.56
CA THR A 325 32.82 -20.60 13.06
C THR A 325 33.95 -20.31 12.07
N PRO A 326 34.07 -19.09 11.51
CA PRO A 326 33.24 -17.89 11.70
C PRO A 326 31.89 -17.92 10.93
N MET A 327 30.86 -17.31 11.50
CA MET A 327 29.54 -17.18 10.84
C MET A 327 29.62 -16.26 9.60
N PRO A 328 28.97 -16.62 8.49
CA PRO A 328 28.82 -15.74 7.32
C PRO A 328 28.19 -14.39 7.69
N LEU A 329 28.71 -13.29 7.11
CA LEU A 329 28.22 -11.92 7.34
C LEU A 329 26.69 -11.77 7.15
N PRO A 330 26.04 -12.39 6.16
CA PRO A 330 24.58 -12.29 5.99
C PRO A 330 23.77 -12.75 7.20
N LEU A 331 24.25 -13.73 7.98
CA LEU A 331 23.49 -14.24 9.15
C LEU A 331 23.41 -13.22 10.28
N TYR A 332 24.44 -12.39 10.46
CA TYR A 332 24.42 -11.32 11.48
C TYR A 332 23.32 -10.28 11.20
N ALA A 333 22.92 -10.10 9.94
CA ALA A 333 21.84 -9.19 9.57
C ALA A 333 20.44 -9.82 9.75
N VAL A 334 20.29 -11.13 9.52
CA VAL A 334 18.96 -11.78 9.49
C VAL A 334 18.51 -12.31 10.84
N ILE A 335 19.44 -12.84 11.65
CA ILE A 335 19.12 -13.40 12.98
C ILE A 335 18.36 -12.39 13.88
N PRO A 336 18.78 -11.11 13.99
CA PRO A 336 18.08 -10.13 14.80
C PRO A 336 16.66 -9.79 14.31
N VAL A 337 16.40 -9.99 13.02
CA VAL A 337 15.12 -9.68 12.39
C VAL A 337 14.12 -10.82 12.61
N THR A 338 14.58 -12.06 12.85
CA THR A 338 13.72 -13.25 13.00
C THR A 338 12.58 -13.12 14.02
N PRO A 339 12.74 -12.47 15.19
CA PRO A 339 11.65 -12.36 16.16
C PRO A 339 10.44 -11.56 15.66
N LEU A 340 10.63 -10.70 14.64
CA LEU A 340 9.55 -9.96 14.00
C LEU A 340 8.58 -10.87 13.22
N LEU A 341 8.92 -12.15 13.04
CA LEU A 341 8.01 -13.15 12.50
C LEU A 341 6.82 -13.43 13.42
N ILE A 342 6.98 -13.28 14.75
CA ILE A 342 5.93 -13.52 15.75
C ILE A 342 4.70 -12.62 15.48
N PRO A 343 4.83 -11.28 15.47
CA PRO A 343 3.69 -10.41 15.16
C PRO A 343 3.17 -10.61 13.74
N GLY A 344 4.06 -10.92 12.77
CA GLY A 344 3.67 -11.22 11.40
C GLY A 344 2.72 -12.41 11.28
N ILE A 345 3.07 -13.56 11.88
CA ILE A 345 2.24 -14.79 11.81
C ILE A 345 0.91 -14.61 12.54
N VAL A 346 0.92 -14.00 13.72
CA VAL A 346 -0.31 -13.76 14.49
C VAL A 346 -1.29 -12.93 13.67
N LEU A 347 -0.79 -11.86 13.05
CA LEU A 347 -1.62 -10.99 12.24
C LEU A 347 -2.08 -11.64 10.95
N TYR A 348 -1.20 -12.38 10.26
CA TYR A 348 -1.56 -13.12 9.04
C TYR A 348 -2.73 -14.08 9.29
N ARG A 349 -2.72 -14.80 10.43
CA ARG A 349 -3.84 -15.67 10.82
C ARG A 349 -5.12 -14.89 11.08
N GLN A 350 -5.03 -13.76 11.76
CA GLN A 350 -6.20 -12.91 12.02
C GLN A 350 -6.78 -12.33 10.73
N GLU A 351 -5.92 -11.87 9.82
CA GLU A 351 -6.36 -11.33 8.53
C GLU A 351 -7.07 -12.39 7.68
N LYS A 352 -6.59 -13.65 7.71
CA LYS A 352 -7.26 -14.76 7.03
C LYS A 352 -8.65 -15.05 7.59
N LEU A 353 -8.84 -14.89 8.91
CA LEU A 353 -10.16 -15.02 9.54
C LEU A 353 -11.09 -13.87 9.16
N VAL A 354 -10.59 -12.62 9.14
CA VAL A 354 -11.38 -11.46 8.67
C VAL A 354 -11.83 -11.66 7.24
N LYS A 355 -10.94 -12.08 6.34
CA LYS A 355 -11.27 -12.39 4.94
C LYS A 355 -12.34 -13.48 4.83
N ALA A 356 -12.19 -14.57 5.58
CA ALA A 356 -13.15 -15.66 5.53
C ALA A 356 -14.53 -15.27 6.12
N ARG A 357 -14.58 -14.31 7.05
CA ARG A 357 -15.86 -13.72 7.51
C ARG A 357 -16.48 -12.83 6.45
N ASP A 358 -15.68 -12.03 5.74
CA ASP A 358 -16.14 -11.19 4.62
C ASP A 358 -16.78 -12.03 3.53
N ASP A 359 -16.17 -13.16 3.17
CA ASP A 359 -16.66 -14.05 2.13
C ASP A 359 -18.04 -14.67 2.48
N GLU A 360 -18.30 -14.93 3.78
CA GLU A 360 -19.55 -15.55 4.26
C GLU A 360 -20.67 -14.54 4.58
N PHE A 361 -20.33 -13.28 4.86
CA PHE A 361 -21.29 -12.25 5.27
C PHE A 361 -22.43 -12.00 4.25
N PRO A 362 -22.19 -11.93 2.91
CA PRO A 362 -23.25 -11.78 1.92
C PRO A 362 -24.33 -12.86 1.99
N SER A 363 -23.94 -14.09 2.28
CA SER A 363 -24.86 -15.22 2.42
C SER A 363 -25.69 -15.08 3.70
N PHE A 364 -25.06 -14.63 4.79
CA PHE A 364 -25.73 -14.36 6.05
C PHE A 364 -26.76 -13.22 5.93
N ILE A 365 -26.40 -12.07 5.37
CA ILE A 365 -27.28 -10.90 5.32
C ILE A 365 -28.48 -11.10 4.40
N ARG A 366 -28.31 -11.81 3.28
CA ARG A 366 -29.42 -12.23 2.41
C ARG A 366 -30.32 -13.25 3.10
N ALA A 367 -29.74 -14.23 3.80
CA ALA A 367 -30.52 -15.18 4.59
C ALA A 367 -31.30 -14.49 5.71
N LEU A 368 -30.73 -13.47 6.37
CA LEU A 368 -31.41 -12.65 7.36
C LEU A 368 -32.57 -11.87 6.74
N GLY A 369 -32.32 -11.12 5.68
CA GLY A 369 -33.36 -10.35 4.98
C GLY A 369 -34.53 -11.21 4.50
N THR A 370 -34.25 -12.35 3.88
CA THR A 370 -35.27 -13.29 3.39
C THR A 370 -36.12 -13.87 4.52
N THR A 371 -35.48 -14.31 5.60
CA THR A 371 -36.19 -14.95 6.71
C THR A 371 -36.94 -13.96 7.59
N GLU A 372 -36.44 -12.73 7.75
CA GLU A 372 -37.17 -11.64 8.41
C GLU A 372 -38.44 -11.25 7.65
N SER A 373 -38.36 -11.11 6.33
CA SER A 373 -39.52 -10.76 5.50
C SER A 373 -40.59 -11.87 5.53
N VAL A 374 -40.16 -13.15 5.41
CA VAL A 374 -41.08 -14.30 5.39
C VAL A 374 -41.75 -14.54 6.75
N LYS A 375 -41.00 -14.43 7.85
CA LYS A 375 -41.54 -14.76 9.18
C LYS A 375 -42.28 -13.61 9.84
N GLN A 376 -42.12 -12.37 9.35
CA GLN A 376 -42.64 -11.15 9.98
C GLN A 376 -42.31 -11.07 11.49
N SER A 377 -41.18 -11.67 11.89
CA SER A 377 -40.77 -11.79 13.29
C SER A 377 -39.64 -10.84 13.62
N THR A 378 -39.29 -10.74 14.90
CA THR A 378 -38.13 -9.96 15.35
C THR A 378 -36.83 -10.58 14.86
N SER A 379 -35.78 -9.77 14.67
CA SER A 379 -34.45 -10.25 14.25
C SER A 379 -33.91 -11.35 15.16
N SER A 380 -34.22 -11.34 16.46
CA SER A 380 -33.83 -12.40 17.40
C SER A 380 -34.45 -13.76 17.08
N ASP A 381 -35.73 -13.81 16.72
CA ASP A 381 -36.42 -15.08 16.37
C ASP A 381 -35.88 -15.67 15.08
N VAL A 382 -35.50 -14.80 14.15
CA VAL A 382 -34.88 -15.18 12.88
C VAL A 382 -33.48 -15.75 13.10
N LEU A 383 -32.67 -15.04 13.88
CA LEU A 383 -31.33 -15.49 14.25
C LEU A 383 -31.33 -16.84 14.96
N ARG A 384 -32.40 -17.20 15.70
CA ARG A 384 -32.57 -18.54 16.30
C ARG A 384 -32.55 -19.66 15.27
N THR A 385 -33.10 -19.43 14.08
CA THR A 385 -33.09 -20.41 12.99
C THR A 385 -31.82 -20.33 12.16
N LEU A 386 -31.29 -19.12 11.94
CA LEU A 386 -30.08 -18.95 11.14
C LEU A 386 -28.84 -19.55 11.80
N ARG A 387 -28.74 -19.50 13.14
CA ARG A 387 -27.63 -20.14 13.87
C ARG A 387 -27.55 -21.67 13.73
N GLU A 388 -28.59 -22.33 13.21
CA GLU A 388 -28.56 -23.77 12.91
C GLU A 388 -27.84 -24.07 11.59
N LYS A 389 -27.64 -23.04 10.74
CA LYS A 389 -26.85 -23.12 9.51
C LYS A 389 -25.39 -22.81 9.82
N ASP A 390 -24.51 -23.42 9.05
CA ASP A 390 -23.07 -23.14 9.11
C ASP A 390 -22.73 -21.96 8.18
N PHE A 391 -22.22 -20.87 8.77
CA PHE A 391 -21.65 -19.71 8.09
C PHE A 391 -20.12 -19.65 8.29
N GLY A 392 -19.48 -20.81 8.50
CA GLY A 392 -18.04 -20.94 8.66
C GLY A 392 -17.50 -20.09 9.82
N PRO A 393 -16.48 -19.24 9.60
CA PRO A 393 -15.87 -18.40 10.64
C PRO A 393 -16.79 -17.32 11.23
N LEU A 394 -17.98 -17.10 10.64
CA LEU A 394 -18.97 -16.15 11.12
C LEU A 394 -19.98 -16.80 12.10
N THR A 395 -20.07 -18.14 12.14
CA THR A 395 -21.03 -18.88 12.97
C THR A 395 -20.95 -18.51 14.45
N GLU A 396 -19.74 -18.41 15.01
CA GLU A 396 -19.52 -18.00 16.41
C GLU A 396 -19.98 -16.55 16.65
N ASN A 397 -19.68 -15.64 15.71
CA ASN A 397 -20.08 -14.24 15.80
C ASN A 397 -21.62 -14.07 15.74
N ILE A 398 -22.30 -14.86 14.90
CA ILE A 398 -23.77 -14.85 14.79
C ILE A 398 -24.42 -15.41 16.06
N ASP A 399 -23.85 -16.47 16.64
CA ASP A 399 -24.33 -17.01 17.91
C ASP A 399 -24.21 -15.98 19.05
N ASP A 400 -23.08 -15.28 19.12
CA ASP A 400 -22.89 -14.23 20.12
C ASP A 400 -23.82 -13.02 19.91
N LEU A 401 -24.09 -12.64 18.65
CA LEU A 401 -25.10 -11.64 18.33
C LEU A 401 -26.50 -12.07 18.84
N TYR A 402 -26.89 -13.31 18.58
CA TYR A 402 -28.16 -13.87 19.08
C TYR A 402 -28.24 -13.88 20.61
N LYS A 403 -27.16 -14.29 21.30
CA LYS A 403 -27.10 -14.26 22.78
C LYS A 403 -27.29 -12.83 23.30
N ARG A 404 -26.62 -11.85 22.69
CA ARG A 404 -26.69 -10.42 23.09
C ARG A 404 -28.09 -9.86 22.92
N LEU A 405 -28.74 -10.12 21.79
CA LEU A 405 -30.13 -9.67 21.55
C LEU A 405 -31.11 -10.29 22.56
N ASN A 406 -30.92 -11.56 22.95
CA ASN A 406 -31.75 -12.21 23.96
C ASN A 406 -31.46 -11.76 25.40
N MET A 407 -30.28 -11.21 25.66
CA MET A 407 -29.93 -10.59 26.94
C MET A 407 -30.53 -9.17 27.09
N ARG A 408 -31.42 -8.75 26.18
CA ARG A 408 -32.03 -7.41 26.14
C ARG A 408 -31.01 -6.28 26.04
N ILE A 409 -29.85 -6.55 25.43
CA ILE A 409 -28.96 -5.50 24.96
C ILE A 409 -29.67 -4.78 23.79
N GLU A 410 -29.56 -3.46 23.73
CA GLU A 410 -30.10 -2.66 22.63
C GLU A 410 -29.61 -3.20 21.28
N PRO A 411 -30.49 -3.38 20.26
CA PRO A 411 -30.10 -3.97 18.99
C PRO A 411 -28.90 -3.29 18.32
N ALA A 412 -28.90 -1.95 18.27
CA ALA A 412 -27.79 -1.18 17.72
C ALA A 412 -26.45 -1.49 18.41
N GLU A 413 -26.46 -1.56 19.74
CA GLU A 413 -25.27 -1.91 20.52
C GLU A 413 -24.85 -3.37 20.32
N ALA A 414 -25.79 -4.30 20.21
CA ALA A 414 -25.50 -5.71 19.93
C ALA A 414 -24.83 -5.89 18.56
N TRP A 415 -25.33 -5.19 17.54
CA TRP A 415 -24.72 -5.14 16.20
C TRP A 415 -23.34 -4.48 16.22
N ARG A 416 -23.14 -3.38 16.97
CA ARG A 416 -21.82 -2.77 17.17
C ARG A 416 -20.80 -3.73 17.79
N TYR A 417 -21.20 -4.56 18.75
CA TYR A 417 -20.31 -5.61 19.26
C TYR A 417 -20.02 -6.69 18.21
N PHE A 418 -21.03 -7.08 17.41
CA PHE A 418 -20.84 -8.04 16.32
C PHE A 418 -19.84 -7.53 15.27
N THR A 419 -19.98 -6.28 14.80
CA THR A 419 -19.07 -5.69 13.81
C THR A 419 -17.66 -5.51 14.37
N ALA A 420 -17.54 -5.10 15.65
CA ALA A 420 -16.26 -5.02 16.35
C ALA A 420 -15.54 -6.38 16.46
N ASP A 421 -16.28 -7.46 16.77
CA ASP A 421 -15.71 -8.81 16.86
C ASP A 421 -15.33 -9.37 15.47
N CYS A 422 -16.07 -8.99 14.42
CA CYS A 422 -15.78 -9.39 13.04
C CYS A 422 -14.49 -8.73 12.51
N ARG A 423 -14.22 -7.47 12.88
CA ARG A 423 -13.03 -6.66 12.50
C ARG A 423 -12.88 -6.35 11.01
N SER A 424 -13.92 -6.59 10.23
CA SER A 424 -13.96 -6.18 8.84
C SER A 424 -14.58 -4.81 8.69
N TYR A 425 -13.95 -4.00 7.86
CA TYR A 425 -14.50 -2.73 7.40
C TYR A 425 -15.84 -2.92 6.70
N LEU A 426 -15.91 -3.84 5.73
CA LEU A 426 -17.13 -4.03 4.96
C LEU A 426 -18.28 -4.60 5.80
N ILE A 427 -18.01 -5.55 6.69
CA ILE A 427 -19.05 -6.07 7.59
C ILE A 427 -19.61 -4.94 8.46
N GLN A 428 -18.76 -4.04 8.97
CA GLN A 428 -19.26 -2.90 9.74
C GLN A 428 -20.12 -1.98 8.88
N THR A 429 -19.58 -1.46 7.78
CA THR A 429 -20.28 -0.50 6.91
C THR A 429 -21.62 -1.06 6.43
N PHE A 430 -21.65 -2.31 5.94
CA PHE A 430 -22.89 -2.92 5.43
C PHE A 430 -23.86 -3.35 6.53
N SER A 431 -23.39 -3.75 7.72
CA SER A 431 -24.29 -4.04 8.84
C SER A 431 -24.97 -2.76 9.35
N GLU A 432 -24.24 -1.64 9.35
CA GLU A 432 -24.76 -0.33 9.74
C GLU A 432 -25.82 0.16 8.75
N MET A 433 -25.54 0.07 7.44
CA MET A 433 -26.54 0.32 6.39
C MET A 433 -27.80 -0.55 6.59
N TYR A 434 -27.63 -1.85 6.85
CA TYR A 434 -28.78 -2.74 7.07
C TYR A 434 -29.61 -2.32 8.29
N LEU A 435 -28.95 -2.02 9.41
CA LEU A 435 -29.62 -1.62 10.65
C LEU A 435 -30.38 -0.31 10.48
N ILE A 436 -29.73 0.73 9.93
CA ILE A 436 -30.35 2.04 9.67
C ILE A 436 -31.53 1.88 8.72
N GLY A 437 -31.35 1.16 7.60
CA GLY A 437 -32.41 0.88 6.65
C GLY A 437 -33.59 0.15 7.29
N ARG A 438 -33.31 -0.77 8.23
CA ARG A 438 -34.34 -1.53 8.95
C ARG A 438 -35.09 -0.69 9.97
N GLU A 439 -34.41 0.16 10.73
CA GLU A 439 -34.98 1.09 11.71
C GLU A 439 -35.87 2.13 11.05
N MET A 440 -35.49 2.60 9.87
CA MET A 440 -36.28 3.51 9.03
C MET A 440 -37.43 2.83 8.26
N GLY A 441 -37.65 1.52 8.49
CA GLY A 441 -38.79 0.78 7.95
C GLY A 441 -38.62 0.30 6.50
N GLY A 442 -37.39 0.16 6.02
CA GLY A 442 -37.08 -0.50 4.76
C GLY A 442 -37.45 -1.99 4.76
N ASP A 443 -37.70 -2.54 3.58
CA ASP A 443 -38.03 -3.96 3.42
C ASP A 443 -36.78 -4.85 3.65
N PRO A 444 -36.81 -5.80 4.60
CA PRO A 444 -35.63 -6.61 4.93
C PRO A 444 -35.08 -7.43 3.76
N GLN A 445 -35.95 -7.90 2.86
CA GLN A 445 -35.55 -8.71 1.71
C GLN A 445 -34.80 -7.85 0.69
N ILE A 446 -35.33 -6.68 0.34
CA ILE A 446 -34.68 -5.74 -0.59
C ILE A 446 -33.34 -5.26 -0.01
N LEU A 447 -33.30 -4.92 1.28
CA LEU A 447 -32.07 -4.49 1.95
C LEU A 447 -31.01 -5.60 1.98
N GLY A 448 -31.41 -6.82 2.34
CA GLY A 448 -30.53 -7.97 2.39
C GLY A 448 -29.96 -8.33 1.02
N GLU A 449 -30.78 -8.29 -0.04
CA GLU A 449 -30.34 -8.58 -1.41
C GLU A 449 -29.37 -7.50 -1.92
N LEU A 450 -29.75 -6.22 -1.83
CA LEU A 450 -28.92 -5.09 -2.27
C LEU A 450 -27.53 -5.10 -1.59
N ILE A 451 -27.51 -5.27 -0.28
CA ILE A 451 -26.26 -5.30 0.49
C ILE A 451 -25.46 -6.56 0.15
N GLY A 452 -26.11 -7.72 0.06
CA GLY A 452 -25.47 -8.97 -0.27
C GLY A 452 -24.83 -8.99 -1.66
N GLU A 453 -25.54 -8.51 -2.69
CA GLU A 453 -25.05 -8.42 -4.06
C GLU A 453 -23.86 -7.45 -4.16
N ASN A 454 -24.00 -6.23 -3.65
CA ASN A 454 -22.91 -5.24 -3.69
C ASN A 454 -21.68 -5.72 -2.92
N MET A 455 -21.86 -6.29 -1.73
CA MET A 455 -20.76 -6.86 -0.94
C MET A 455 -20.09 -8.03 -1.68
N SER A 456 -20.87 -8.86 -2.38
CA SER A 456 -20.32 -9.97 -3.18
C SER A 456 -19.43 -9.48 -4.32
N GLU A 457 -19.83 -8.41 -5.00
CA GLU A 457 -19.01 -7.77 -6.05
C GLU A 457 -17.72 -7.17 -5.48
N VAL A 458 -17.80 -6.48 -4.34
CA VAL A 458 -16.59 -5.94 -3.68
C VAL A 458 -15.67 -7.08 -3.22
N ASN A 459 -16.21 -8.19 -2.70
CA ASN A 459 -15.43 -9.38 -2.33
C ASN A 459 -14.78 -10.03 -3.56
N ARG A 460 -15.47 -10.13 -4.70
CA ARG A 460 -14.91 -10.62 -5.98
C ARG A 460 -13.69 -9.81 -6.39
N LEU A 461 -13.77 -8.49 -6.34
CA LEU A 461 -12.66 -7.57 -6.64
C LEU A 461 -11.50 -7.72 -5.64
N ARG A 462 -11.80 -7.84 -4.34
CA ARG A 462 -10.78 -8.10 -3.30
C ARG A 462 -10.08 -9.45 -3.50
N GLN A 463 -10.80 -10.46 -3.99
CA GLN A 463 -10.25 -11.77 -4.31
C GLN A 463 -9.31 -11.68 -5.52
N GLN A 464 -9.68 -10.98 -6.59
CA GLN A 464 -8.78 -10.70 -7.73
C GLN A 464 -7.53 -9.94 -7.28
N ARG A 465 -7.67 -8.91 -6.43
CA ARG A 465 -6.52 -8.19 -5.84
C ARG A 465 -5.61 -9.14 -5.05
N SER A 466 -6.18 -10.01 -4.24
CA SER A 466 -5.44 -11.00 -3.45
C SER A 466 -4.66 -11.98 -4.35
N GLN A 467 -5.20 -12.34 -5.51
CA GLN A 467 -4.50 -13.18 -6.50
C GLN A 467 -3.34 -12.42 -7.15
N ALA A 468 -3.56 -11.18 -7.60
CA ALA A 468 -2.51 -10.32 -8.15
C ALA A 468 -1.37 -10.10 -7.13
N ALA A 469 -1.71 -9.84 -5.86
CA ALA A 469 -0.75 -9.72 -4.77
C ALA A 469 0.05 -11.01 -4.55
N THR A 470 -0.58 -12.18 -4.65
CA THR A 470 0.10 -13.48 -4.50
C THR A 470 1.13 -13.70 -5.61
N THR A 471 0.78 -13.35 -6.85
CA THR A 471 1.71 -13.38 -7.99
C THR A 471 2.89 -12.42 -7.77
N LEU A 472 2.62 -11.21 -7.29
CA LEU A 472 3.66 -10.23 -6.94
C LEU A 472 4.57 -10.74 -5.82
N ILE A 473 4.02 -11.38 -4.78
CA ILE A 473 4.81 -11.98 -3.68
C ILE A 473 5.80 -13.01 -4.24
N GLY A 474 5.33 -13.93 -5.09
CA GLY A 474 6.18 -14.95 -5.71
C GLY A 474 7.32 -14.34 -6.54
N LEU A 475 7.00 -13.32 -7.35
CA LEU A 475 7.97 -12.60 -8.17
C LEU A 475 9.02 -11.86 -7.33
N LEU A 476 8.60 -11.13 -6.29
CA LEU A 476 9.51 -10.40 -5.41
C LEU A 476 10.46 -11.36 -4.68
N TYR A 477 9.97 -12.49 -4.19
CA TYR A 477 10.80 -13.50 -3.53
C TYR A 477 11.83 -14.09 -4.51
N GLY A 478 11.40 -14.39 -5.75
CA GLY A 478 12.28 -14.89 -6.81
C GLY A 478 13.36 -13.88 -7.21
N ILE A 479 13.00 -12.61 -7.37
CA ILE A 479 13.95 -11.54 -7.71
C ILE A 479 14.94 -11.30 -6.59
N THR A 480 14.49 -11.27 -5.32
CA THR A 480 15.42 -11.13 -4.19
C THR A 480 16.45 -12.26 -4.18
N ALA A 481 16.02 -13.50 -4.45
CA ALA A 481 16.93 -14.63 -4.58
C ALA A 481 17.92 -14.46 -5.74
N ALA A 482 17.43 -14.13 -6.94
CA ALA A 482 18.24 -13.97 -8.15
C ALA A 482 19.22 -12.79 -8.06
N ALA A 483 18.78 -11.64 -7.54
CA ALA A 483 19.62 -10.47 -7.33
C ALA A 483 20.73 -10.76 -6.33
N THR A 484 20.39 -11.41 -5.21
CA THR A 484 21.38 -11.82 -4.21
C THR A 484 22.39 -12.81 -4.78
N PHE A 485 21.92 -13.81 -5.54
CA PHE A 485 22.80 -14.74 -6.23
C PHE A 485 23.79 -14.00 -7.14
N ALA A 486 23.30 -13.09 -7.99
CA ALA A 486 24.14 -12.31 -8.89
C ALA A 486 25.16 -11.44 -8.14
N PHE A 487 24.76 -10.75 -7.06
CA PHE A 487 25.66 -9.92 -6.24
C PHE A 487 26.82 -10.71 -5.66
N PHE A 488 26.52 -11.87 -5.08
CA PHE A 488 27.55 -12.71 -4.47
C PHE A 488 28.41 -13.43 -5.52
N ILE A 489 27.87 -13.78 -6.69
CA ILE A 489 28.70 -14.26 -7.81
C ILE A 489 29.72 -13.19 -8.21
N GLY A 490 29.31 -11.93 -8.37
CA GLY A 490 30.23 -10.83 -8.66
C GLY A 490 31.34 -10.70 -7.62
N LEU A 491 30.98 -10.78 -6.33
CA LEU A 491 31.95 -10.72 -5.23
C LEU A 491 32.93 -11.91 -5.24
N GLU A 492 32.45 -13.13 -5.49
CA GLU A 492 33.31 -14.32 -5.52
C GLU A 492 34.24 -14.30 -6.73
N VAL A 493 33.81 -13.80 -7.89
CA VAL A 493 34.70 -13.59 -9.05
C VAL A 493 35.86 -12.67 -8.66
N VAL A 494 35.58 -11.56 -7.97
CA VAL A 494 36.65 -10.66 -7.50
C VAL A 494 37.56 -11.33 -6.48
N ARG A 495 37.00 -12.13 -5.56
CA ARG A 495 37.78 -12.90 -4.58
C ARG A 495 38.76 -13.85 -5.27
N ILE A 496 38.33 -14.52 -6.34
CA ILE A 496 39.20 -15.39 -7.15
C ILE A 496 40.32 -14.59 -7.81
N LEU A 497 39.99 -13.49 -8.50
CA LEU A 497 40.99 -12.64 -9.16
C LEU A 497 42.01 -12.07 -8.17
N SER A 498 41.55 -11.68 -6.97
CA SER A 498 42.41 -11.21 -5.90
C SER A 498 43.38 -12.28 -5.40
N ASN A 499 42.90 -13.51 -5.19
CA ASN A 499 43.73 -14.62 -4.75
C ASN A 499 44.76 -15.05 -5.81
N MET A 500 44.38 -15.02 -7.10
CA MET A 500 45.30 -15.31 -8.20
C MET A 500 46.40 -14.26 -8.33
N ASN A 501 46.08 -12.97 -8.14
CA ASN A 501 47.07 -11.89 -8.20
C ASN A 501 48.15 -12.04 -7.12
N ILE A 502 47.78 -12.46 -5.91
CA ILE A 502 48.74 -12.72 -4.81
C ILE A 502 49.76 -13.81 -5.21
N ASN A 503 49.32 -14.82 -5.98
CA ASN A 503 50.21 -15.87 -6.47
C ASN A 503 51.11 -15.41 -7.64
N ILE A 504 50.63 -14.51 -8.50
CA ILE A 504 51.37 -14.01 -9.69
C ILE A 504 52.29 -12.82 -9.34
N GLY A 505 51.92 -11.96 -8.40
CA GLY A 505 52.70 -10.79 -7.97
C GLY A 505 54.06 -11.16 -7.37
N ASN A 506 54.20 -12.37 -6.82
CA ASN A 506 55.47 -12.93 -6.37
C ASN A 506 56.40 -13.37 -7.52
N ALA A 507 55.92 -13.41 -8.77
CA ALA A 507 56.67 -13.84 -9.96
C ALA A 507 57.16 -12.68 -10.86
N GLY A 508 56.95 -11.41 -10.47
CA GLY A 508 57.63 -10.25 -11.07
C GLY A 508 57.32 -9.96 -12.56
N GLY A 509 56.13 -10.31 -13.06
CA GLY A 509 55.73 -10.10 -14.46
C GLY A 509 54.71 -8.98 -14.69
N PHE A 510 54.66 -8.45 -15.93
CA PHE A 510 53.73 -7.43 -16.44
C PHE A 510 52.24 -7.68 -16.10
N ALA A 511 51.85 -8.95 -15.92
CA ALA A 511 50.51 -9.35 -15.49
C ALA A 511 50.14 -8.90 -14.06
N GLY A 512 51.11 -8.81 -13.14
CA GLY A 512 50.87 -8.34 -11.76
C GLY A 512 50.65 -6.83 -11.65
N GLN A 513 50.99 -6.06 -12.71
CA GLN A 513 50.80 -4.61 -12.76
C GLN A 513 49.45 -4.22 -13.38
N LEU A 514 48.73 -5.18 -14.00
CA LEU A 514 47.43 -4.97 -14.64
C LEU A 514 46.24 -5.17 -13.68
N ILE A 515 46.44 -5.83 -12.53
CA ILE A 515 45.37 -6.14 -11.57
C ILE A 515 45.63 -5.39 -10.25
N ASN A 516 44.81 -4.37 -9.97
CA ASN A 516 44.95 -3.51 -8.79
C ASN A 516 44.14 -4.07 -7.60
N THR A 517 44.68 -5.08 -6.90
CA THR A 517 43.98 -5.76 -5.80
C THR A 517 44.17 -5.10 -4.43
N GLU A 518 45.20 -4.28 -4.27
CA GLU A 518 45.52 -3.63 -2.98
C GLU A 518 44.44 -2.64 -2.50
N MET A 519 43.63 -2.13 -3.44
CA MET A 519 42.54 -1.20 -3.15
C MET A 519 41.22 -1.92 -2.80
N TYR A 520 41.16 -3.26 -2.84
CA TYR A 520 39.92 -4.02 -2.70
C TYR A 520 39.69 -4.49 -1.26
N ASN A 521 38.79 -3.81 -0.53
CA ASN A 521 38.33 -4.28 0.77
C ASN A 521 37.13 -5.23 0.61
N ILE A 522 37.42 -6.52 0.38
CA ILE A 522 36.39 -7.56 0.18
C ILE A 522 35.39 -7.60 1.36
N PRO A 523 35.80 -7.58 2.65
CA PRO A 523 34.86 -7.54 3.77
C PRO A 523 33.92 -6.33 3.75
N LEU A 524 34.42 -5.15 3.38
CA LEU A 524 33.59 -3.94 3.30
C LEU A 524 32.56 -4.04 2.16
N ILE A 525 32.95 -4.58 1.01
CA ILE A 525 32.03 -4.77 -0.11
C ILE A 525 31.00 -5.85 0.20
N GLU A 526 31.39 -6.95 0.86
CA GLU A 526 30.45 -7.96 1.37
C GLU A 526 29.43 -7.33 2.32
N PHE A 527 29.88 -6.46 3.24
CA PHE A 527 28.98 -5.71 4.12
C PHE A 527 28.03 -4.78 3.35
N LEU A 528 28.53 -4.01 2.37
CA LEU A 528 27.71 -3.12 1.55
C LEU A 528 26.64 -3.89 0.75
N LEU A 529 26.98 -5.06 0.20
CA LEU A 529 26.03 -5.92 -0.51
C LEU A 529 24.95 -6.45 0.43
N VAL A 530 25.30 -6.86 1.66
CA VAL A 530 24.31 -7.27 2.68
C VAL A 530 23.37 -6.13 3.02
N VAL A 531 23.87 -4.89 3.18
CA VAL A 531 23.04 -3.71 3.45
C VAL A 531 22.03 -3.46 2.32
N VAL A 532 22.45 -3.55 1.07
CA VAL A 532 21.58 -3.37 -0.10
C VAL A 532 20.48 -4.41 -0.14
N ILE A 533 20.83 -5.66 0.11
CA ILE A 533 19.90 -6.78 0.12
C ILE A 533 18.85 -6.59 1.21
N MET A 534 19.27 -6.23 2.42
CA MET A 534 18.34 -5.96 3.53
C MET A 534 17.41 -4.78 3.21
N PHE A 535 17.95 -3.71 2.61
CA PHE A 535 17.15 -2.58 2.18
C PHE A 535 16.15 -2.96 1.08
N SER A 536 16.58 -3.74 0.09
CA SER A 536 15.70 -4.21 -0.99
C SER A 536 14.62 -5.16 -0.48
N ALA A 537 14.95 -6.05 0.46
CA ALA A 537 13.97 -6.90 1.14
C ALA A 537 12.96 -6.07 1.94
N MET A 538 13.38 -4.97 2.58
CA MET A 538 12.48 -4.06 3.28
C MET A 538 11.52 -3.36 2.31
N LEU A 539 12.03 -2.79 1.21
CA LEU A 539 11.18 -2.14 0.21
C LEU A 539 10.23 -3.12 -0.47
N SER A 540 10.72 -4.32 -0.83
CA SER A 540 9.89 -5.37 -1.42
C SER A 540 8.77 -5.81 -0.46
N ALA A 541 9.04 -5.88 0.84
CA ALA A 541 8.01 -6.20 1.84
C ALA A 541 6.97 -5.09 1.97
N LEU A 542 7.40 -3.82 1.86
CA LEU A 542 6.49 -2.68 1.83
C LEU A 542 5.64 -2.65 0.56
N MET A 543 6.20 -3.02 -0.59
CA MET A 543 5.49 -3.11 -1.88
C MET A 543 4.38 -4.17 -1.84
N ILE A 544 4.68 -5.37 -1.31
CA ILE A 544 3.67 -6.44 -1.10
C ILE A 544 2.50 -5.89 -0.29
N ARG A 545 2.82 -5.20 0.81
CA ARG A 545 1.80 -4.69 1.72
C ARG A 545 0.94 -3.60 1.07
N THR A 546 1.52 -2.72 0.26
CA THR A 546 0.75 -1.68 -0.43
C THR A 546 -0.28 -2.31 -1.36
N VAL A 547 0.08 -3.35 -2.11
CA VAL A 547 -0.80 -4.02 -3.08
C VAL A 547 -1.87 -4.90 -2.41
N ASP A 548 -1.52 -5.64 -1.36
CA ASP A 548 -2.48 -6.54 -0.71
C ASP A 548 -3.56 -5.78 0.08
N GLY A 549 -3.25 -4.62 0.66
CA GLY A 549 -4.22 -3.83 1.41
C GLY A 549 -4.56 -4.35 2.83
N GLY A 550 -3.82 -5.35 3.34
CA GLY A 550 -3.94 -5.94 4.68
C GLY A 550 -3.65 -5.04 5.89
N HIS A 551 -2.98 -5.52 6.94
CA HIS A 551 -2.52 -4.67 8.08
C HIS A 551 -1.00 -4.44 8.06
N LYS A 552 -0.51 -3.25 8.46
CA LYS A 552 0.91 -2.84 8.25
C LYS A 552 1.94 -3.80 8.90
N ILE A 553 1.59 -4.39 10.04
CA ILE A 553 2.41 -5.39 10.75
C ILE A 553 2.69 -6.65 9.91
N ASN A 554 1.84 -6.99 8.92
CA ASN A 554 2.08 -8.16 8.05
C ASN A 554 3.34 -7.99 7.19
N THR A 555 3.82 -6.76 6.98
CA THR A 555 5.10 -6.47 6.30
C THR A 555 6.27 -7.22 6.96
N TYR A 556 6.24 -7.42 8.28
CA TYR A 556 7.34 -8.12 8.97
C TYR A 556 7.50 -9.57 8.53
N LEU A 557 6.41 -10.27 8.20
CA LEU A 557 6.46 -11.65 7.73
C LEU A 557 7.24 -11.73 6.41
N HIS A 558 6.89 -10.88 5.44
CA HIS A 558 7.56 -10.83 4.15
C HIS A 558 9.01 -10.36 4.27
N PHE A 559 9.27 -9.35 5.11
CA PHE A 559 10.63 -8.84 5.35
C PHE A 559 11.54 -9.93 5.92
N VAL A 560 11.11 -10.66 6.95
CA VAL A 560 11.86 -11.77 7.53
C VAL A 560 12.10 -12.85 6.48
N ALA A 561 11.06 -13.27 5.76
CA ALA A 561 11.17 -14.32 4.74
C ALA A 561 12.16 -13.97 3.62
N MET A 562 12.06 -12.77 3.06
CA MET A 562 12.97 -12.33 1.99
C MET A 562 14.40 -12.12 2.49
N SER A 563 14.58 -11.62 3.71
CA SER A 563 15.90 -11.50 4.32
C SER A 563 16.57 -12.87 4.48
N TRP A 564 15.82 -13.88 4.93
CA TRP A 564 16.30 -15.26 5.00
C TRP A 564 16.62 -15.87 3.64
N ILE A 565 15.73 -15.69 2.65
CA ILE A 565 15.98 -16.16 1.29
C ILE A 565 17.30 -15.58 0.79
N ALA A 566 17.51 -14.29 0.98
CA ALA A 566 18.74 -13.63 0.55
C ALA A 566 19.99 -14.10 1.32
N ALA A 567 19.92 -14.26 2.65
CA ALA A 567 21.05 -14.77 3.40
C ALA A 567 21.40 -16.23 3.02
N LEU A 568 20.39 -17.08 2.82
CA LEU A 568 20.59 -18.45 2.39
C LEU A 568 21.16 -18.53 0.98
N THR A 569 20.68 -17.72 0.03
CA THR A 569 21.24 -17.70 -1.33
C THR A 569 22.66 -17.17 -1.32
N ALA A 570 22.99 -16.14 -0.53
CA ALA A 570 24.36 -15.64 -0.38
C ALA A 570 25.33 -16.72 0.12
N ILE A 571 24.92 -17.46 1.17
CA ILE A 571 25.72 -18.56 1.72
C ILE A 571 25.86 -19.69 0.71
N LEU A 572 24.77 -20.08 0.06
CA LEU A 572 24.75 -21.12 -0.96
C LEU A 572 25.68 -20.76 -2.12
N THR A 573 25.61 -19.53 -2.63
CA THR A 573 26.50 -19.05 -3.70
C THR A 573 27.96 -19.20 -3.30
N ARG A 574 28.33 -18.74 -2.09
CA ARG A 574 29.71 -18.87 -1.60
C ARG A 574 30.15 -20.32 -1.49
N VAL A 575 29.31 -21.21 -0.95
CA VAL A 575 29.62 -22.65 -0.83
C VAL A 575 29.80 -23.29 -2.20
N VAL A 576 28.87 -23.05 -3.12
CA VAL A 576 28.91 -23.60 -4.48
C VAL A 576 30.17 -23.15 -5.19
N VAL A 577 30.46 -21.84 -5.22
CA VAL A 577 31.67 -21.32 -5.88
C VAL A 577 32.94 -21.87 -5.23
N SER A 578 33.01 -21.92 -3.90
CA SER A 578 34.18 -22.47 -3.21
C SER A 578 34.42 -23.96 -3.50
N THR A 579 33.35 -24.75 -3.70
CA THR A 579 33.44 -26.18 -4.02
C THR A 579 33.90 -26.38 -5.47
N PHE A 580 33.37 -25.56 -6.40
CA PHE A 580 33.83 -25.56 -7.79
C PHE A 580 35.31 -25.19 -7.94
N LEU A 581 35.86 -24.41 -7.02
CA LEU A 581 37.29 -24.03 -7.00
C LEU A 581 38.19 -25.06 -6.32
N ALA A 582 37.62 -26.02 -5.57
CA ALA A 582 38.38 -27.09 -4.92
C ALA A 582 38.66 -28.28 -5.86
N VAL A 583 37.97 -28.32 -7.00
CA VAL A 583 38.20 -29.24 -8.14
C VAL A 583 39.00 -28.50 -9.20
#